data_AF-A0A849UBS9-F1
#
_entry.id   AF-A0A849UBS9-F1
#
_cell.length_a   1.000
_cell.length_b   1.000
_cell.length_c   1.000
_cell.angle_alpha   90.00
_cell.angle_beta   90.00
_cell.angle_gamma   90.00
#
_symmetry.space_group_name_H-M   'P 1'
#
loop_
_entity.id
_entity.type
_entity.pdbx_description
1 polymer ?
#
loop_
_entity_poly.entity_id
_entity_poly.type
_entity_poly.pdbx_seq_one_letter_code
_entity_poly.pdbx_strand_id
1 'polypeptide(L)'
;MWFERYLVKLVSVQLIQSLLPHLPRFAEEEGDFYSVPRSGLIQVLSVQVDQAIAENTINLLETLLDTLAVLDRTYLQKGEWCFVSFPAQLLVTSMLTAMADADSRLFAANFWNTQGISIDRKNQQRDVLRNLEQARVQHHASQQAQPIRYCYVAWSIIKLDGKILFYQREDTQKRFEKSAGDYGLIGGRANQNDLPIANKTVVLKALQSANSELIKSALPETLKRELREETGLLFDSHYTFNPWRSLKPYRQVQGTAPNHALTEYYLDIFYIELTLEGYLFLQQEISADERLVWFTLDDIEHGETTDGKIPYIKALSDEFEGDHAALVSALSALPDSFVAGYLSDKEKYGITLPINPGKQVLAGVLGKEKPLDLALNSYQWTFVLALAAHLRGFEFASLESNVVLHPHGWIEVNEQSPIRSELIELAHYLGSSELAMENRRDRLFRLSIRPETVFFSDDFFSFSVASNDPDCKENGVAVFVGRKDLVTALGVVKNKTERFEISRSFAQRLKTLANGDFSIHDKEASSTEDNYKKSLHKEPRFKALGLRNLIRQDGAGIRFVLPYLFK
;
A
#
# COMPACT_ATOMS: atom_id res chain seq x y z
N MET A 1 -5.09 23.60 -51.32
CA MET A 1 -5.03 22.68 -50.14
C MET A 1 -5.76 21.34 -50.29
N TRP A 2 -7.09 21.24 -50.42
CA TRP A 2 -7.76 19.92 -50.57
C TRP A 2 -7.39 19.22 -51.89
N PHE A 3 -7.33 19.98 -52.99
CA PHE A 3 -6.98 19.48 -54.32
C PHE A 3 -5.50 19.03 -54.42
N GLU A 4 -4.58 19.79 -53.83
CA GLU A 4 -3.14 19.43 -53.77
C GLU A 4 -2.88 18.18 -52.93
N ARG A 5 -3.59 18.01 -51.80
CA ARG A 5 -3.48 16.78 -50.98
C ARG A 5 -4.02 15.55 -51.71
N TYR A 6 -5.04 15.72 -52.55
CA TYR A 6 -5.60 14.64 -53.37
C TYR A 6 -4.63 14.24 -54.49
N LEU A 7 -4.01 15.22 -55.15
CA LEU A 7 -2.99 15.02 -56.19
C LEU A 7 -1.75 14.31 -55.64
N VAL A 8 -1.21 14.74 -54.49
CA VAL A 8 -0.04 14.10 -53.86
C VAL A 8 -0.32 12.62 -53.52
N LYS A 9 -1.54 12.31 -53.04
CA LYS A 9 -1.93 10.93 -52.71
C LYS A 9 -2.05 10.04 -53.96
N LEU A 10 -2.54 10.59 -55.08
CA LEU A 10 -2.63 9.88 -56.36
C LEU A 10 -1.24 9.52 -56.92
N VAL A 11 -0.27 10.43 -56.80
CA VAL A 11 1.10 10.17 -57.27
C VAL A 11 1.77 9.06 -56.47
N SER A 12 1.68 9.05 -55.13
CA SER A 12 2.31 8.01 -54.31
C SER A 12 1.77 6.60 -54.59
N VAL A 13 0.45 6.47 -54.84
CA VAL A 13 -0.18 5.18 -55.17
C VAL A 13 0.34 4.64 -56.52
N GLN A 14 0.37 5.50 -57.55
CA GLN A 14 0.82 5.13 -58.89
C GLN A 14 2.29 4.70 -58.93
N LEU A 15 3.15 5.33 -58.11
CA LEU A 15 4.55 4.94 -58.00
C LEU A 15 4.71 3.52 -57.44
N ILE A 16 3.99 3.16 -56.37
CA ILE A 16 4.07 1.80 -55.81
C ILE A 16 3.48 0.78 -56.78
N GLN A 17 2.35 1.09 -57.43
CA GLN A 17 1.75 0.22 -58.46
C GLN A 17 2.74 -0.09 -59.59
N SER A 18 3.52 0.92 -60.01
CA SER A 18 4.51 0.79 -61.06
C SER A 18 5.72 -0.03 -60.66
N LEU A 19 6.01 -0.17 -59.36
CA LEU A 19 7.11 -1.00 -58.86
C LEU A 19 6.75 -2.47 -58.69
N LEU A 20 5.50 -2.80 -58.36
CA LEU A 20 5.08 -4.16 -58.02
C LEU A 20 5.48 -5.23 -59.06
N PRO A 21 5.39 -5.00 -60.39
CA PRO A 21 5.81 -5.97 -61.40
C PRO A 21 7.34 -6.18 -61.46
N HIS A 22 8.11 -5.22 -60.96
CA HIS A 22 9.57 -5.17 -61.07
C HIS A 22 10.29 -5.59 -59.79
N LEU A 23 9.57 -6.01 -58.74
CA LEU A 23 10.17 -6.54 -57.52
C LEU A 23 10.88 -7.89 -57.79
N PRO A 24 11.91 -8.25 -56.98
CA PRO A 24 12.51 -9.59 -57.03
C PRO A 24 11.46 -10.67 -56.76
N ARG A 25 11.75 -11.91 -57.17
CA ARG A 25 10.90 -13.07 -56.84
C ARG A 25 11.71 -14.18 -56.22
N PHE A 26 11.01 -14.95 -55.40
CA PHE A 26 11.43 -16.17 -54.74
C PHE A 26 10.38 -17.24 -55.07
N ALA A 27 10.81 -18.44 -55.42
CA ALA A 27 9.92 -19.56 -55.69
C ALA A 27 9.34 -20.12 -54.39
N GLU A 28 8.08 -20.56 -54.43
CA GLU A 28 7.43 -21.20 -53.28
C GLU A 28 8.11 -22.51 -52.89
N GLU A 29 8.56 -23.26 -53.90
CA GLU A 29 9.27 -24.53 -53.76
C GLU A 29 10.66 -24.41 -54.40
N GLU A 30 11.56 -25.33 -54.03
CA GLU A 30 12.89 -25.51 -54.64
C GLU A 30 13.89 -24.35 -54.48
N GLY A 31 13.48 -23.20 -53.95
CA GLY A 31 14.36 -22.13 -53.50
C GLY A 31 14.96 -21.26 -54.61
N ASP A 32 14.44 -21.34 -55.82
CA ASP A 32 14.84 -20.47 -56.93
C ASP A 32 14.49 -19.00 -56.65
N PHE A 33 15.34 -18.06 -57.06
CA PHE A 33 15.08 -16.64 -56.90
C PHE A 33 15.84 -15.79 -57.93
N TYR A 34 15.45 -14.52 -58.06
CA TYR A 34 16.25 -13.52 -58.76
C TYR A 34 16.32 -12.21 -57.97
N SER A 35 17.47 -11.53 -58.06
CA SER A 35 17.68 -10.19 -57.54
C SER A 35 17.36 -9.12 -58.59
N VAL A 36 17.08 -7.90 -58.14
CA VAL A 36 16.81 -6.76 -59.01
C VAL A 36 17.74 -5.59 -58.65
N PRO A 37 18.49 -5.02 -59.60
CA PRO A 37 19.34 -3.85 -59.34
C PRO A 37 18.51 -2.63 -58.89
N ARG A 38 18.97 -1.96 -57.84
CA ARG A 38 18.35 -0.73 -57.31
C ARG A 38 18.24 0.35 -58.38
N SER A 39 19.25 0.47 -59.25
CA SER A 39 19.24 1.41 -60.39
C SER A 39 18.11 1.12 -61.38
N GLY A 40 17.77 -0.15 -61.58
CA GLY A 40 16.64 -0.55 -62.43
C GLY A 40 15.30 -0.08 -61.86
N LEU A 41 15.09 -0.23 -60.55
CA LEU A 41 13.89 0.25 -59.86
C LEU A 41 13.74 1.78 -59.94
N ILE A 42 14.86 2.51 -59.82
CA ILE A 42 14.87 3.98 -59.96
C ILE A 42 14.52 4.40 -61.39
N GLN A 43 15.03 3.69 -62.41
CA GLN A 43 14.70 3.98 -63.80
C GLN A 43 13.21 3.77 -64.08
N VAL A 44 12.60 2.72 -63.52
CA VAL A 44 11.15 2.46 -63.64
C VAL A 44 10.34 3.64 -63.11
N LEU A 45 10.69 4.18 -61.94
CA LEU A 45 9.99 5.34 -61.38
C LEU A 45 10.29 6.65 -62.10
N SER A 46 11.53 6.83 -62.59
CA SER A 46 11.97 8.04 -63.27
C SER A 46 11.21 8.33 -64.57
N VAL A 47 10.44 7.36 -65.09
CA VAL A 47 9.52 7.57 -66.23
C VAL A 47 8.35 8.48 -65.84
N GLN A 48 7.98 8.53 -64.56
CA GLN A 48 6.78 9.21 -64.07
C GLN A 48 7.09 10.42 -63.19
N VAL A 49 8.25 10.44 -62.54
CA VAL A 49 8.67 11.50 -61.61
C VAL A 49 10.14 11.83 -61.81
N ASP A 50 10.58 12.97 -61.30
CA ASP A 50 12.00 13.33 -61.31
C ASP A 50 12.85 12.30 -60.58
N GLN A 51 14.09 12.11 -61.07
CA GLN A 51 15.03 11.12 -60.53
C GLN A 51 15.22 11.23 -59.01
N ALA A 52 15.28 12.45 -58.46
CA ALA A 52 15.42 12.65 -57.02
C ALA A 52 14.21 12.13 -56.21
N ILE A 53 12.99 12.23 -56.77
CA ILE A 53 11.77 11.69 -56.14
C ILE A 53 11.77 10.17 -56.23
N ALA A 54 12.17 9.61 -57.39
CA ALA A 54 12.33 8.18 -57.58
C ALA A 54 13.33 7.58 -56.56
N GLU A 55 14.52 8.18 -56.45
CA GLU A 55 15.56 7.76 -55.49
C GLU A 55 15.08 7.80 -54.05
N ASN A 56 14.41 8.90 -53.64
CA ASN A 56 13.86 9.01 -52.29
C ASN A 56 12.76 7.97 -52.02
N THR A 57 11.92 7.68 -53.02
CA THR A 57 10.86 6.66 -52.90
C THR A 57 11.47 5.27 -52.71
N ILE A 58 12.47 4.91 -53.52
CA ILE A 58 13.19 3.64 -53.39
C ILE A 58 13.90 3.55 -52.04
N ASN A 59 14.56 4.62 -51.58
CA ASN A 59 15.21 4.64 -50.25
C ASN A 59 14.21 4.41 -49.11
N LEU A 60 13.04 5.04 -49.17
CA LEU A 60 11.99 4.87 -48.15
C LEU A 60 11.48 3.42 -48.13
N LEU A 61 11.20 2.85 -49.30
CA LEU A 61 10.77 1.46 -49.41
C LEU A 61 11.86 0.50 -48.96
N GLU A 62 13.11 0.69 -49.38
CA GLU A 62 14.26 -0.10 -48.93
C GLU A 62 14.39 -0.10 -47.40
N THR A 63 14.26 1.08 -46.78
CA THR A 63 14.31 1.22 -45.31
C THR A 63 13.18 0.44 -44.63
N LEU A 64 11.96 0.51 -45.18
CA LEU A 64 10.82 -0.24 -44.67
C LEU A 64 11.04 -1.75 -44.79
N LEU A 65 11.53 -2.21 -45.95
CA LEU A 65 11.78 -3.62 -46.21
C LEU A 65 12.95 -4.17 -45.37
N ASP A 66 14.03 -3.40 -45.20
CA ASP A 66 15.13 -3.79 -44.32
C ASP A 66 14.69 -3.85 -42.84
N THR A 67 13.83 -2.91 -42.40
CA THR A 67 13.24 -2.93 -41.05
C THR A 67 12.40 -4.19 -40.80
N LEU A 68 11.73 -4.70 -41.84
CA LEU A 68 10.97 -5.96 -41.78
C LEU A 68 11.84 -7.22 -41.94
N ALA A 69 13.15 -7.05 -42.14
CA ALA A 69 14.13 -8.13 -42.37
C ALA A 69 13.76 -9.06 -43.55
N VAL A 70 13.17 -8.50 -44.61
CA VAL A 70 12.73 -9.26 -45.79
C VAL A 70 13.73 -9.27 -46.94
N LEU A 71 14.73 -8.39 -46.91
CA LEU A 71 15.78 -8.29 -47.93
C LEU A 71 17.07 -9.01 -47.49
N ASP A 72 17.70 -9.71 -48.43
CA ASP A 72 19.02 -10.33 -48.20
C ASP A 72 20.10 -9.25 -48.13
N ARG A 73 20.77 -9.16 -46.99
CA ARG A 73 21.81 -8.13 -46.72
C ARG A 73 23.01 -8.24 -47.67
N THR A 74 23.35 -9.43 -48.15
CA THR A 74 24.49 -9.65 -49.06
C THR A 74 24.20 -9.03 -50.43
N TYR A 75 22.96 -9.16 -50.91
CA TYR A 75 22.53 -8.54 -52.17
C TYR A 75 22.30 -7.04 -52.00
N LEU A 76 21.74 -6.63 -50.86
CA LEU A 76 21.50 -5.21 -50.57
C LEU A 76 22.83 -4.41 -50.57
N GLN A 77 23.89 -4.96 -49.99
CA GLN A 77 25.24 -4.37 -50.03
C GLN A 77 25.83 -4.23 -51.43
N LYS A 78 25.36 -5.03 -52.39
CA LYS A 78 25.74 -4.96 -53.81
C LYS A 78 24.85 -4.00 -54.61
N GLY A 79 23.90 -3.33 -53.96
CA GLY A 79 22.94 -2.44 -54.61
C GLY A 79 21.82 -3.19 -55.32
N GLU A 80 21.46 -4.40 -54.86
CA GLU A 80 20.37 -5.21 -55.41
C GLU A 80 19.34 -5.56 -54.35
N TRP A 81 18.06 -5.58 -54.72
CA TRP A 81 17.00 -6.13 -53.89
C TRP A 81 16.84 -7.62 -54.17
N CYS A 82 16.90 -8.43 -53.12
CA CYS A 82 16.62 -9.85 -53.17
C CYS A 82 15.82 -10.22 -51.92
N PHE A 83 14.71 -10.97 -52.05
CA PHE A 83 13.97 -11.43 -50.88
C PHE A 83 14.68 -12.62 -50.22
N VAL A 84 14.63 -12.69 -48.89
CA VAL A 84 15.25 -13.82 -48.14
C VAL A 84 14.49 -15.13 -48.26
N SER A 85 13.21 -15.09 -48.66
CA SER A 85 12.34 -16.26 -48.81
C SER A 85 11.02 -15.92 -49.50
N PHE A 86 10.24 -16.93 -49.88
CA PHE A 86 8.88 -16.76 -50.39
C PHE A 86 7.91 -16.12 -49.37
N PRO A 87 7.89 -16.51 -48.08
CA PRO A 87 7.10 -15.77 -47.08
C PRO A 87 7.46 -14.29 -46.96
N ALA A 88 8.75 -13.93 -47.08
CA ALA A 88 9.18 -12.54 -47.11
C ALA A 88 8.58 -11.79 -48.31
N GLN A 89 8.60 -12.41 -49.51
CA GLN A 89 7.92 -11.88 -50.68
C GLN A 89 6.42 -11.68 -50.46
N LEU A 90 5.73 -12.64 -49.84
CA LEU A 90 4.29 -12.55 -49.57
C LEU A 90 3.96 -11.37 -48.64
N LEU A 91 4.75 -11.17 -47.59
CA LEU A 91 4.60 -10.03 -46.68
C LEU A 91 4.75 -8.69 -47.42
N VAL A 92 5.83 -8.55 -48.20
CA VAL A 92 6.10 -7.33 -48.97
C VAL A 92 5.00 -7.06 -49.99
N THR A 93 4.62 -8.08 -50.75
CA THR A 93 3.59 -7.94 -51.79
C THR A 93 2.25 -7.55 -51.15
N SER A 94 1.88 -8.18 -50.03
CA SER A 94 0.64 -7.84 -49.31
C SER A 94 0.64 -6.38 -48.82
N MET A 95 1.74 -5.94 -48.21
CA MET A 95 1.87 -4.58 -47.68
C MET A 95 1.89 -3.53 -48.80
N LEU A 96 2.72 -3.71 -49.82
CA LEU A 96 2.85 -2.74 -50.92
C LEU A 96 1.57 -2.70 -51.76
N THR A 97 0.90 -3.84 -51.99
CA THR A 97 -0.41 -3.85 -52.66
C THR A 97 -1.45 -3.09 -51.85
N ALA A 98 -1.48 -3.25 -50.53
CA ALA A 98 -2.38 -2.48 -49.66
C ALA A 98 -2.06 -0.98 -49.66
N MET A 99 -0.79 -0.57 -49.79
CA MET A 99 -0.39 0.83 -49.94
C MET A 99 -0.71 1.40 -51.32
N ALA A 100 -0.72 0.53 -52.34
CA ALA A 100 -1.02 0.83 -53.74
C ALA A 100 -2.53 0.83 -54.06
N ASP A 101 -3.39 0.64 -53.06
CA ASP A 101 -4.83 0.62 -53.21
C ASP A 101 -5.49 1.55 -52.17
N ALA A 102 -6.22 2.54 -52.66
CA ALA A 102 -6.87 3.55 -51.82
C ALA A 102 -7.98 2.96 -50.93
N ASP A 103 -8.52 1.79 -51.28
CA ASP A 103 -9.59 1.09 -50.56
C ASP A 103 -9.07 0.00 -49.62
N SER A 104 -7.81 -0.42 -49.77
CA SER A 104 -7.18 -1.41 -48.91
C SER A 104 -6.71 -0.84 -47.56
N ARG A 105 -6.92 -1.59 -46.47
CA ARG A 105 -6.41 -1.28 -45.12
C ARG A 105 -5.94 -2.56 -44.45
N LEU A 106 -4.86 -2.48 -43.66
CA LEU A 106 -4.39 -3.62 -42.84
C LEU A 106 -5.27 -3.85 -41.61
N PHE A 107 -6.04 -2.85 -41.19
CA PHE A 107 -6.96 -2.92 -40.06
C PHE A 107 -8.30 -2.30 -40.43
N ALA A 108 -9.37 -2.74 -39.76
CA ALA A 108 -10.70 -2.16 -39.93
C ALA A 108 -10.70 -0.63 -39.69
N ALA A 109 -11.60 0.09 -40.34
CA ALA A 109 -11.80 1.51 -40.08
C ALA A 109 -12.06 1.76 -38.58
N ASN A 110 -11.43 2.78 -38.02
CA ASN A 110 -11.45 3.09 -36.58
C ASN A 110 -10.89 2.00 -35.68
N PHE A 111 -10.08 1.04 -36.18
CA PHE A 111 -9.49 -0.02 -35.36
C PHE A 111 -8.83 0.57 -34.12
N TRP A 112 -8.04 1.65 -34.24
CA TRP A 112 -7.29 2.32 -33.17
C TRP A 112 -8.08 3.32 -32.31
N ASN A 113 -9.38 3.51 -32.53
CA ASN A 113 -10.18 4.36 -31.64
C ASN A 113 -10.37 3.65 -30.28
N THR A 114 -10.21 4.38 -29.19
CA THR A 114 -10.32 3.85 -27.81
C THR A 114 -11.60 4.28 -27.09
N GLN A 115 -12.37 5.20 -27.67
CA GLN A 115 -13.62 5.71 -27.11
C GLN A 115 -14.77 4.75 -27.40
N GLY A 116 -15.48 4.33 -26.34
CA GLY A 116 -16.70 3.52 -26.46
C GLY A 116 -16.52 2.11 -27.00
N ILE A 117 -15.29 1.59 -27.07
CA ILE A 117 -15.00 0.24 -27.59
C ILE A 117 -14.97 -0.83 -26.48
N SER A 118 -15.26 -2.08 -26.86
CA SER A 118 -15.21 -3.25 -25.98
C SER A 118 -13.79 -3.55 -25.46
N ILE A 119 -13.73 -4.30 -24.36
CA ILE A 119 -12.48 -4.77 -23.76
C ILE A 119 -11.70 -5.65 -24.74
N ASP A 120 -12.40 -6.54 -25.46
CA ASP A 120 -11.76 -7.42 -26.46
C ASP A 120 -11.04 -6.64 -27.55
N ARG A 121 -11.65 -5.54 -28.02
CA ARG A 121 -11.01 -4.68 -29.04
C ARG A 121 -9.80 -3.93 -28.48
N LYS A 122 -9.83 -3.51 -27.22
CA LYS A 122 -8.66 -2.94 -26.53
C LYS A 122 -7.52 -3.96 -26.39
N ASN A 123 -7.87 -5.24 -26.15
CA ASN A 123 -6.90 -6.32 -26.07
C ASN A 123 -6.28 -6.64 -27.44
N GLN A 124 -7.08 -6.65 -28.51
CA GLN A 124 -6.55 -6.80 -29.88
C GLN A 124 -5.57 -5.68 -30.25
N GLN A 125 -5.93 -4.42 -29.97
CA GLN A 125 -5.03 -3.28 -30.16
C GLN A 125 -3.73 -3.45 -29.36
N ARG A 126 -3.84 -3.88 -28.09
CA ARG A 126 -2.69 -4.15 -27.23
C ARG A 126 -1.78 -5.22 -27.82
N ASP A 127 -2.33 -6.33 -28.31
CA ASP A 127 -1.54 -7.46 -28.79
C ASP A 127 -0.74 -7.10 -30.04
N VAL A 128 -1.32 -6.29 -30.95
CA VAL A 128 -0.60 -5.73 -32.10
C VAL A 128 0.58 -4.87 -31.63
N LEU A 129 0.34 -3.93 -30.73
CA LEU A 129 1.40 -3.04 -30.22
C LEU A 129 2.46 -3.79 -29.41
N ARG A 130 2.04 -4.79 -28.63
CA ARG A 130 2.94 -5.65 -27.86
C ARG A 130 3.91 -6.38 -28.78
N ASN A 131 3.40 -7.04 -29.82
CA ASN A 131 4.23 -7.79 -30.75
C ASN A 131 5.20 -6.85 -31.49
N LEU A 132 4.71 -5.71 -31.97
CA LEU A 132 5.54 -4.72 -32.68
C LEU A 132 6.66 -4.18 -31.78
N GLU A 133 6.32 -3.79 -30.56
CA GLU A 133 7.28 -3.14 -29.68
C GLU A 133 8.28 -4.12 -29.08
N GLN A 134 7.84 -5.32 -28.70
CA GLN A 134 8.75 -6.37 -28.25
C GLN A 134 9.77 -6.69 -29.35
N ALA A 135 9.33 -6.81 -30.60
CA ALA A 135 10.23 -7.02 -31.73
C ALA A 135 11.21 -5.83 -31.91
N ARG A 136 10.72 -4.59 -31.85
CA ARG A 136 11.55 -3.38 -31.97
C ARG A 136 12.65 -3.32 -30.92
N VAL A 137 12.34 -3.71 -29.68
CA VAL A 137 13.31 -3.70 -28.57
C VAL A 137 14.25 -4.89 -28.66
N GLN A 138 13.73 -6.09 -28.86
CA GLN A 138 14.52 -7.34 -28.88
C GLN A 138 15.50 -7.41 -30.05
N HIS A 139 15.08 -6.93 -31.23
CA HIS A 139 15.88 -7.01 -32.45
C HIS A 139 16.68 -5.73 -32.74
N HIS A 140 16.69 -4.77 -31.81
CA HIS A 140 17.56 -3.61 -31.94
C HIS A 140 19.04 -4.04 -31.88
N ALA A 141 19.81 -3.73 -32.92
CA ALA A 141 21.17 -4.25 -33.09
C ALA A 141 22.10 -3.95 -31.89
N SER A 142 22.00 -2.76 -31.29
CA SER A 142 22.78 -2.39 -30.10
C SER A 142 22.04 -2.58 -28.77
N GLN A 143 20.83 -3.16 -28.78
CA GLN A 143 19.95 -3.30 -27.60
C GLN A 143 19.64 -1.97 -26.87
N GLN A 144 19.69 -0.85 -27.59
CA GLN A 144 19.45 0.51 -27.07
C GLN A 144 18.25 1.19 -27.74
N ALA A 145 17.17 0.43 -27.97
CA ALA A 145 15.93 0.99 -28.46
C ALA A 145 15.46 2.13 -27.54
N GLN A 146 15.16 3.29 -28.12
CA GLN A 146 14.69 4.45 -27.34
C GLN A 146 13.20 4.32 -27.02
N PRO A 147 12.76 4.78 -25.83
CA PRO A 147 11.34 4.83 -25.48
C PRO A 147 10.60 5.79 -26.41
N ILE A 148 9.34 5.46 -26.72
CA ILE A 148 8.44 6.31 -27.51
C ILE A 148 7.23 6.77 -26.71
N ARG A 149 7.16 6.36 -25.44
CA ARG A 149 6.10 6.71 -24.49
C ARG A 149 6.75 7.14 -23.18
N TYR A 150 6.20 8.17 -22.57
CA TYR A 150 6.67 8.74 -21.31
C TYR A 150 5.53 8.79 -20.31
N CYS A 151 5.82 8.51 -19.05
CA CYS A 151 4.85 8.53 -17.96
C CYS A 151 5.45 9.19 -16.73
N TYR A 152 4.67 10.04 -16.09
CA TYR A 152 5.03 10.70 -14.84
C TYR A 152 4.07 10.19 -13.77
N VAL A 153 4.61 9.69 -12.67
CA VAL A 153 3.85 8.98 -11.64
C VAL A 153 4.15 9.59 -10.28
N ALA A 154 3.11 9.84 -9.51
CA ALA A 154 3.22 10.16 -8.10
C ALA A 154 2.73 8.96 -7.28
N TRP A 155 3.57 8.46 -6.38
CA TRP A 155 3.20 7.41 -5.43
C TRP A 155 3.28 7.90 -4.00
N SER A 156 2.45 7.33 -3.14
CA SER A 156 2.45 7.60 -1.71
C SER A 156 2.96 6.40 -0.92
N ILE A 157 3.59 6.70 0.21
CA ILE A 157 3.88 5.75 1.28
C ILE A 157 3.05 6.16 2.49
N ILE A 158 2.05 5.33 2.80
CA ILE A 158 1.32 5.38 4.07
C ILE A 158 1.79 4.19 4.90
N LYS A 159 2.54 4.47 5.97
CA LYS A 159 3.14 3.46 6.86
C LYS A 159 2.45 3.46 8.22
N LEU A 160 1.97 2.32 8.70
CA LEU A 160 1.41 2.19 10.05
C LEU A 160 1.81 0.84 10.65
N ASP A 161 2.33 0.83 11.88
CA ASP A 161 2.65 -0.38 12.64
C ASP A 161 3.51 -1.40 11.86
N GLY A 162 4.51 -0.90 11.12
CA GLY A 162 5.39 -1.73 10.29
C GLY A 162 4.72 -2.32 9.05
N LYS A 163 3.63 -1.72 8.58
CA LYS A 163 2.94 -2.09 7.34
C LYS A 163 2.81 -0.89 6.41
N ILE A 164 2.77 -1.16 5.11
CA ILE A 164 2.58 -0.17 4.05
C ILE A 164 1.23 -0.42 3.37
N LEU A 165 0.47 0.64 3.11
CA LEU A 165 -0.82 0.54 2.45
C LEU A 165 -0.65 0.47 0.93
N PHE A 166 -1.35 -0.48 0.33
CA PHE A 166 -1.43 -0.67 -1.11
C PHE A 166 -2.88 -0.63 -1.59
N TYR A 167 -3.06 -0.41 -2.88
CA TYR A 167 -4.36 -0.40 -3.54
C TYR A 167 -4.36 -1.34 -4.76
N GLN A 168 -5.44 -2.09 -4.94
CA GLN A 168 -5.58 -3.04 -6.04
C GLN A 168 -5.66 -2.32 -7.39
N ARG A 169 -4.78 -2.71 -8.31
CA ARG A 169 -4.77 -2.14 -9.67
C ARG A 169 -5.96 -2.67 -10.48
N GLU A 170 -6.60 -1.81 -11.27
CA GLU A 170 -7.81 -2.13 -12.05
C GLU A 170 -7.67 -3.28 -13.09
N ASP A 171 -6.45 -3.66 -13.44
CA ASP A 171 -6.15 -4.49 -14.63
C ASP A 171 -5.78 -5.96 -14.31
N THR A 172 -5.81 -6.33 -13.03
CA THR A 172 -5.14 -7.52 -12.48
C THR A 172 -5.97 -8.78 -12.59
N GLN A 173 -7.25 -8.74 -12.21
CA GLN A 173 -8.16 -9.87 -12.37
C GLN A 173 -8.53 -10.17 -13.83
N LYS A 174 -8.35 -9.21 -14.73
CA LYS A 174 -8.80 -9.31 -16.13
C LYS A 174 -7.81 -10.03 -17.05
N ARG A 175 -6.54 -10.15 -16.66
CA ARG A 175 -5.46 -10.47 -17.62
C ARG A 175 -4.51 -11.59 -17.24
N PHE A 176 -4.66 -12.19 -16.05
CA PHE A 176 -3.87 -13.34 -15.56
C PHE A 176 -2.32 -13.17 -15.62
N GLU A 177 -1.80 -11.96 -15.84
CA GLU A 177 -0.37 -11.63 -15.81
C GLU A 177 0.10 -11.45 -14.35
N LYS A 178 0.16 -12.55 -13.59
CA LYS A 178 0.58 -12.55 -12.18
C LYS A 178 1.99 -12.02 -11.94
N SER A 179 2.87 -12.08 -12.94
CA SER A 179 4.27 -11.69 -12.82
C SER A 179 4.50 -10.19 -12.65
N ALA A 180 3.47 -9.36 -12.89
CA ALA A 180 3.58 -7.91 -12.80
C ALA A 180 3.00 -7.35 -11.48
N GLY A 181 2.51 -8.16 -10.55
CA GLY A 181 1.95 -7.68 -9.29
C GLY A 181 0.59 -6.98 -9.39
N ASP A 182 -0.24 -7.20 -8.39
CA ASP A 182 -1.65 -6.83 -8.42
C ASP A 182 -2.00 -5.59 -7.59
N TYR A 183 -1.07 -5.15 -6.75
CA TYR A 183 -1.28 -4.10 -5.76
C TYR A 183 -0.21 -3.03 -5.90
N GLY A 184 -0.60 -1.81 -6.27
CA GLY A 184 0.31 -0.67 -6.37
C GLY A 184 0.33 0.16 -5.09
N LEU A 185 1.38 0.94 -4.89
CA LEU A 185 1.31 2.06 -3.94
C LEU A 185 0.19 3.01 -4.36
N ILE A 186 -0.52 3.56 -3.39
CA ILE A 186 -1.60 4.52 -3.65
C ILE A 186 -1.03 5.72 -4.39
N GLY A 187 -1.63 6.07 -5.52
CA GLY A 187 -1.10 7.05 -6.45
C GLY A 187 -1.24 6.63 -7.91
N GLY A 188 -0.83 7.52 -8.80
CA GLY A 188 -1.09 7.30 -10.23
C GLY A 188 -0.40 8.28 -11.15
N ARG A 189 -0.88 8.29 -12.39
CA ARG A 189 -0.21 8.96 -13.51
C ARG A 189 -0.69 10.40 -13.61
N ALA A 190 0.25 11.32 -13.82
CA ALA A 190 -0.09 12.69 -14.17
C ALA A 190 -0.90 12.73 -15.47
N ASN A 191 -1.95 13.55 -15.47
CA ASN A 191 -2.77 13.82 -16.64
C ASN A 191 -2.93 15.33 -16.84
N GLN A 192 -3.55 15.71 -17.96
CA GLN A 192 -3.67 17.11 -18.36
C GLN A 192 -4.47 18.00 -17.39
N ASN A 193 -5.27 17.41 -16.50
CA ASN A 193 -6.09 18.14 -15.54
C ASN A 193 -5.31 18.45 -14.25
N ASP A 194 -4.15 17.83 -14.03
CA ASP A 194 -3.28 18.07 -12.87
C ASP A 194 -2.49 19.39 -12.99
N LEU A 195 -2.56 20.05 -14.15
CA LEU A 195 -1.87 21.30 -14.43
C LEU A 195 -2.87 22.46 -14.57
N PRO A 196 -2.66 23.60 -13.90
CA PRO A 196 -3.52 24.78 -14.02
C PRO A 196 -3.32 25.58 -15.33
N ILE A 197 -2.72 24.98 -16.36
CA ILE A 197 -2.35 25.67 -17.61
C ILE A 197 -3.47 25.56 -18.66
N ALA A 198 -3.92 26.70 -19.19
CA ALA A 198 -5.01 26.75 -20.17
C ALA A 198 -4.65 26.16 -21.55
N ASN A 199 -3.36 26.15 -21.95
CA ASN A 199 -2.95 25.67 -23.27
C ASN A 199 -2.73 24.15 -23.29
N LYS A 200 -3.77 23.40 -23.67
CA LYS A 200 -3.74 21.94 -23.79
C LYS A 200 -2.66 21.41 -24.73
N THR A 201 -2.29 22.13 -25.78
CA THR A 201 -1.25 21.69 -26.72
C THR A 201 0.12 21.65 -26.05
N VAL A 202 0.43 22.65 -25.22
CA VAL A 202 1.69 22.69 -24.46
C VAL A 202 1.72 21.53 -23.45
N VAL A 203 0.62 21.32 -22.73
CA VAL A 203 0.49 20.25 -21.74
C VAL A 203 0.65 18.87 -22.37
N LEU A 204 -0.03 18.60 -23.50
CA LEU A 204 0.09 17.30 -24.19
C LEU A 204 1.51 17.04 -24.71
N LYS A 205 2.17 18.06 -25.29
CA LYS A 205 3.57 17.93 -25.71
C LYS A 205 4.48 17.60 -24.53
N ALA A 206 4.27 18.27 -23.39
CA ALA A 206 5.05 18.05 -22.18
C ALA A 206 4.83 16.63 -21.59
N LEU A 207 3.57 16.17 -21.50
CA LEU A 207 3.21 14.81 -21.07
C LEU A 207 3.83 13.73 -21.97
N GLN A 208 4.00 14.02 -23.26
CA GLN A 208 4.54 13.09 -24.26
C GLN A 208 6.04 13.29 -24.54
N SER A 209 6.75 14.05 -23.70
CA SER A 209 8.19 14.27 -23.83
C SER A 209 8.93 13.60 -22.68
N ALA A 210 10.20 13.27 -22.93
CA ALA A 210 11.12 12.84 -21.89
C ALA A 210 11.42 14.00 -20.91
N ASN A 211 11.56 13.67 -19.64
CA ASN A 211 12.11 14.53 -18.59
C ASN A 211 11.54 15.97 -18.53
N SER A 212 10.22 16.10 -18.62
CA SER A 212 9.51 17.37 -18.61
C SER A 212 9.40 17.91 -17.18
N GLU A 213 10.18 18.95 -16.88
CA GLU A 213 10.10 19.66 -15.60
C GLU A 213 8.72 20.25 -15.33
N LEU A 214 8.00 20.64 -16.39
CA LEU A 214 6.62 21.11 -16.27
C LEU A 214 5.72 20.03 -15.64
N ILE A 215 5.82 18.79 -16.11
CA ILE A 215 4.97 17.71 -15.59
C ILE A 215 5.45 17.26 -14.20
N LYS A 216 6.77 17.18 -13.98
CA LYS A 216 7.31 16.85 -12.65
C LYS A 216 6.81 17.83 -11.58
N SER A 217 6.78 19.13 -11.89
CA SER A 217 6.28 20.15 -10.95
C SER A 217 4.80 19.99 -10.58
N ALA A 218 4.03 19.22 -11.36
CA ALA A 218 2.62 18.94 -11.13
C ALA A 218 2.36 17.59 -10.42
N LEU A 219 3.40 16.80 -10.15
CA LEU A 219 3.27 15.53 -9.42
C LEU A 219 2.65 15.68 -8.01
N PRO A 220 2.90 16.76 -7.26
CA PRO A 220 2.18 17.00 -6.01
C PRO A 220 0.65 17.12 -6.18
N GLU A 221 0.16 17.75 -7.26
CA GLU A 221 -1.28 17.83 -7.54
C GLU A 221 -1.83 16.49 -8.03
N THR A 222 -1.04 15.75 -8.80
CA THR A 222 -1.35 14.36 -9.19
C THR A 222 -1.55 13.52 -7.94
N LEU A 223 -0.63 13.57 -6.97
CA LEU A 223 -0.72 12.84 -5.71
C LEU A 223 -2.01 13.16 -4.95
N LYS A 224 -2.40 14.44 -4.87
CA LYS A 224 -3.62 14.88 -4.20
C LYS A 224 -4.88 14.32 -4.85
N ARG A 225 -4.94 14.33 -6.19
CA ARG A 225 -6.07 13.74 -6.92
C ARG A 225 -6.16 12.23 -6.68
N GLU A 226 -5.04 11.52 -6.82
CA GLU A 226 -5.02 10.06 -6.73
C GLU A 226 -5.33 9.58 -5.29
N LEU A 227 -4.78 10.22 -4.25
CA LEU A 227 -5.14 9.92 -2.87
C LEU A 227 -6.63 10.12 -2.61
N ARG A 228 -7.22 11.20 -3.14
CA ARG A 228 -8.66 11.42 -3.04
C ARG A 228 -9.48 10.36 -3.78
N GLU A 229 -9.06 9.96 -4.97
CA GLU A 229 -9.76 8.99 -5.81
C GLU A 229 -9.69 7.56 -5.24
N GLU A 230 -8.54 7.15 -4.70
CA GLU A 230 -8.30 5.77 -4.23
C GLU A 230 -8.61 5.57 -2.73
N THR A 231 -8.54 6.63 -1.92
CA THR A 231 -8.73 6.52 -0.45
C THR A 231 -9.75 7.51 0.12
N GLY A 232 -10.26 8.46 -0.66
CA GLY A 232 -11.14 9.53 -0.16
C GLY A 232 -10.42 10.61 0.69
N LEU A 233 -9.11 10.49 0.94
CA LEU A 233 -8.38 11.44 1.77
C LEU A 233 -8.32 12.84 1.15
N LEU A 234 -8.49 13.87 1.99
CA LEU A 234 -8.47 15.27 1.60
C LEU A 234 -7.19 15.95 2.10
N PHE A 235 -6.46 16.59 1.19
CA PHE A 235 -5.25 17.35 1.53
C PHE A 235 -5.58 18.50 2.51
N ASP A 236 -4.64 18.81 3.41
CA ASP A 236 -4.72 19.77 4.53
C ASP A 236 -5.76 19.46 5.63
N SER A 237 -6.78 18.66 5.32
CA SER A 237 -7.79 18.23 6.31
C SER A 237 -7.45 16.88 6.93
N HIS A 238 -7.12 15.91 6.07
CA HIS A 238 -6.82 14.54 6.48
C HIS A 238 -5.31 14.30 6.53
N TYR A 239 -4.53 14.94 5.66
CA TYR A 239 -3.09 14.66 5.58
C TYR A 239 -2.27 15.82 5.01
N THR A 240 -0.98 15.77 5.30
CA THR A 240 0.10 16.47 4.61
C THR A 240 1.07 15.45 4.01
N PHE A 241 2.03 15.88 3.20
CA PHE A 241 3.02 14.97 2.61
C PHE A 241 4.37 15.63 2.44
N ASN A 242 5.41 14.80 2.44
CA ASN A 242 6.80 15.19 2.23
C ASN A 242 7.41 14.36 1.10
N PRO A 243 8.24 14.95 0.22
CA PRO A 243 8.99 14.17 -0.75
C PRO A 243 9.89 13.15 -0.03
N TRP A 244 9.83 11.90 -0.45
CA TRP A 244 10.73 10.86 0.06
C TRP A 244 11.84 10.56 -0.95
N ARG A 245 11.47 10.25 -2.19
CA ARG A 245 12.44 9.88 -3.22
C ARG A 245 11.92 10.17 -4.63
N SER A 246 12.80 10.66 -5.49
CA SER A 246 12.62 10.64 -6.95
C SER A 246 13.45 9.50 -7.51
N LEU A 247 12.82 8.56 -8.19
CA LEU A 247 13.50 7.40 -8.76
C LEU A 247 14.27 7.77 -10.02
N LYS A 248 15.32 7.00 -10.35
CA LYS A 248 15.92 7.05 -11.69
C LYS A 248 14.86 6.67 -12.74
N PRO A 249 14.94 7.21 -13.98
CA PRO A 249 14.02 6.87 -15.04
C PRO A 249 13.95 5.35 -15.26
N TYR A 250 12.76 4.79 -15.11
CA TYR A 250 12.52 3.35 -15.22
C TYR A 250 11.99 3.01 -16.60
N ARG A 251 12.55 2.00 -17.29
CA ARG A 251 12.14 1.63 -18.64
C ARG A 251 11.58 0.23 -18.69
N GLN A 252 10.40 0.09 -19.28
CA GLN A 252 9.79 -1.22 -19.51
C GLN A 252 8.90 -1.20 -20.75
N VAL A 253 8.90 -2.31 -21.50
CA VAL A 253 7.86 -2.58 -22.50
C VAL A 253 6.59 -2.97 -21.77
N GLN A 254 5.69 -2.00 -21.59
CA GLN A 254 4.48 -2.16 -20.80
C GLN A 254 3.42 -1.13 -21.19
N GLY A 255 2.19 -1.36 -20.75
CA GLY A 255 1.08 -0.43 -20.85
C GLY A 255 -0.24 -1.13 -20.63
N THR A 256 -1.17 -0.44 -19.95
CA THR A 256 -2.55 -0.92 -19.79
C THR A 256 -3.34 -0.68 -21.07
N ALA A 257 -4.23 -1.62 -21.38
CA ALA A 257 -5.09 -1.61 -22.56
C ALA A 257 -4.27 -1.27 -23.86
N PRO A 258 -4.68 -0.39 -24.80
CA PRO A 258 -3.96 -0.22 -26.07
C PRO A 258 -2.77 0.75 -25.99
N ASN A 259 -2.14 0.91 -24.82
CA ASN A 259 -1.03 1.85 -24.62
C ASN A 259 0.32 1.14 -24.48
N HIS A 260 0.48 -0.04 -25.09
CA HIS A 260 1.64 -0.89 -24.90
C HIS A 260 2.83 -0.41 -25.74
N ALA A 261 3.90 0.05 -25.09
CA ALA A 261 5.11 0.51 -25.74
C ALA A 261 6.31 0.43 -24.77
N LEU A 262 7.54 0.57 -25.27
CA LEU A 262 8.72 0.86 -24.47
C LEU A 262 8.49 2.24 -23.87
N THR A 263 8.16 2.21 -22.59
CA THR A 263 7.78 3.36 -21.81
C THR A 263 8.91 3.70 -20.85
N GLU A 264 9.22 4.98 -20.75
CA GLU A 264 10.06 5.52 -19.68
C GLU A 264 9.17 6.20 -18.63
N TYR A 265 9.36 5.79 -17.37
CA TYR A 265 8.62 6.27 -16.22
C TYR A 265 9.51 7.18 -15.37
N TYR A 266 8.95 8.31 -14.97
CA TYR A 266 9.51 9.26 -14.00
C TYR A 266 8.63 9.19 -12.75
N LEU A 267 9.16 8.67 -11.65
CA LEU A 267 8.39 8.40 -10.45
C LEU A 267 8.91 9.25 -9.29
N ASP A 268 8.01 10.03 -8.69
CA ASP A 268 8.24 10.68 -7.40
C ASP A 268 7.39 9.99 -6.34
N ILE A 269 8.01 9.68 -5.21
CA ILE A 269 7.41 9.01 -4.08
C ILE A 269 7.38 9.96 -2.89
N PHE A 270 6.21 10.05 -2.27
CA PHE A 270 5.92 10.95 -1.16
C PHE A 270 5.55 10.15 0.08
N TYR A 271 6.08 10.56 1.22
CA TYR A 271 5.66 10.07 2.52
C TYR A 271 4.44 10.87 3.01
N ILE A 272 3.42 10.18 3.51
CA ILE A 272 2.17 10.79 3.96
C ILE A 272 2.16 10.89 5.48
N GLU A 273 1.77 12.07 5.98
CA GLU A 273 1.51 12.35 7.39
C GLU A 273 0.01 12.59 7.57
N LEU A 274 -0.64 11.68 8.28
CA LEU A 274 -2.05 11.72 8.59
C LEU A 274 -2.28 12.58 9.83
N THR A 275 -3.32 13.40 9.76
CA THR A 275 -3.96 13.96 10.95
C THR A 275 -4.76 12.87 11.67
N LEU A 276 -5.23 13.15 12.90
CA LEU A 276 -6.15 12.25 13.59
C LEU A 276 -7.40 11.95 12.75
N GLU A 277 -7.99 12.98 12.14
CA GLU A 277 -9.19 12.82 11.31
C GLU A 277 -8.91 11.97 10.08
N GLY A 278 -7.78 12.21 9.40
CA GLY A 278 -7.36 11.40 8.26
C GLY A 278 -7.08 9.95 8.63
N TYR A 279 -6.43 9.71 9.78
CA TYR A 279 -6.20 8.35 10.27
C TYR A 279 -7.51 7.61 10.55
N LEU A 280 -8.44 8.21 11.29
CA LEU A 280 -9.72 7.59 11.61
C LEU A 280 -10.56 7.33 10.36
N PHE A 281 -10.61 8.30 9.44
CA PHE A 281 -11.27 8.17 8.15
C PHE A 281 -10.67 7.01 7.34
N LEU A 282 -9.34 6.95 7.23
CA LEU A 282 -8.66 5.90 6.47
C LEU A 282 -8.92 4.49 7.05
N GLN A 283 -8.98 4.35 8.38
CA GLN A 283 -9.30 3.05 9.00
C GLN A 283 -10.72 2.58 8.65
N GLN A 284 -11.68 3.50 8.53
CA GLN A 284 -13.03 3.19 8.08
C GLN A 284 -13.05 2.77 6.61
N GLU A 285 -12.35 3.51 5.74
CA GLU A 285 -12.26 3.19 4.31
C GLU A 285 -11.60 1.82 4.07
N ILE A 286 -10.51 1.51 4.77
CA ILE A 286 -9.85 0.19 4.68
C ILE A 286 -10.78 -0.94 5.11
N SER A 287 -11.64 -0.69 6.11
CA SER A 287 -12.62 -1.69 6.56
C SER A 287 -13.77 -1.88 5.57
N ALA A 288 -14.03 -0.89 4.71
CA ALA A 288 -15.14 -0.88 3.75
C ALA A 288 -14.72 -1.28 2.33
N ASP A 289 -13.46 -1.04 1.94
CA ASP A 289 -12.94 -1.29 0.60
C ASP A 289 -11.85 -2.38 0.59
N GLU A 290 -12.21 -3.56 0.09
CA GLU A 290 -11.31 -4.72 -0.01
C GLU A 290 -10.10 -4.51 -0.94
N ARG A 291 -10.11 -3.45 -1.76
CA ARG A 291 -8.99 -3.11 -2.65
C ARG A 291 -7.82 -2.49 -1.88
N LEU A 292 -8.07 -1.89 -0.72
CA LEU A 292 -7.05 -1.35 0.17
C LEU A 292 -6.49 -2.46 1.06
N VAL A 293 -5.18 -2.67 1.00
CA VAL A 293 -4.55 -3.81 1.70
C VAL A 293 -3.23 -3.42 2.32
N TRP A 294 -3.01 -3.93 3.52
CA TRP A 294 -1.75 -3.80 4.23
C TRP A 294 -0.77 -4.89 3.83
N PHE A 295 0.45 -4.49 3.49
CA PHE A 295 1.61 -5.37 3.35
C PHE A 295 2.55 -5.11 4.51
N THR A 296 2.95 -6.16 5.22
CA THR A 296 4.04 -6.05 6.20
C THR A 296 5.37 -5.80 5.50
N LEU A 297 6.36 -5.28 6.23
CA LEU A 297 7.71 -5.16 5.70
C LEU A 297 8.28 -6.53 5.28
N ASP A 298 7.94 -7.60 6.00
CA ASP A 298 8.33 -8.97 5.62
C ASP A 298 7.67 -9.37 4.28
N ASP A 299 6.38 -9.07 4.05
CA ASP A 299 5.72 -9.36 2.77
C ASP A 299 6.41 -8.64 1.59
N ILE A 300 6.88 -7.40 1.82
CA ILE A 300 7.62 -6.62 0.82
C ILE A 300 9.00 -7.22 0.54
N GLU A 301 9.67 -7.75 1.58
CA GLU A 301 10.95 -8.44 1.44
C GLU A 301 10.81 -9.70 0.58
N HIS A 302 9.79 -10.52 0.86
CA HIS A 302 9.52 -11.76 0.14
C HIS A 302 8.93 -11.51 -1.26
N GLY A 303 8.33 -10.34 -1.49
CA GLY A 303 7.69 -9.99 -2.77
C GLY A 303 6.29 -10.56 -2.96
N GLU A 304 5.72 -11.21 -1.94
CA GLU A 304 4.34 -11.69 -1.92
C GLU A 304 3.85 -11.85 -0.47
N THR A 305 2.54 -11.69 -0.27
CA THR A 305 1.89 -12.00 1.01
C THR A 305 1.60 -13.49 1.14
N THR A 306 1.36 -13.95 2.37
CA THR A 306 0.94 -15.35 2.64
C THR A 306 -0.35 -15.79 1.92
N ASP A 307 -1.24 -14.85 1.58
CA ASP A 307 -2.46 -15.11 0.80
C ASP A 307 -2.28 -14.86 -0.72
N GLY A 308 -1.03 -14.65 -1.18
CA GLY A 308 -0.65 -14.63 -2.59
C GLY A 308 -0.86 -13.28 -3.30
N LYS A 309 -0.97 -12.17 -2.56
CA LYS A 309 -1.00 -10.82 -3.12
C LYS A 309 0.43 -10.36 -3.42
N ILE A 310 0.65 -9.80 -4.61
CA ILE A 310 1.97 -9.42 -5.10
C ILE A 310 2.04 -7.89 -5.26
N PRO A 311 3.02 -7.19 -4.66
CA PRO A 311 3.17 -5.76 -4.79
C PRO A 311 3.80 -5.37 -6.14
N TYR A 312 3.24 -4.36 -6.80
CA TYR A 312 3.75 -3.78 -8.04
C TYR A 312 4.71 -2.63 -7.74
N ILE A 313 5.89 -2.99 -7.24
CA ILE A 313 6.92 -2.03 -6.80
C ILE A 313 8.27 -2.26 -7.47
N LYS A 314 8.31 -2.99 -8.59
CA LYS A 314 9.57 -3.32 -9.28
C LYS A 314 10.44 -2.09 -9.55
N ALA A 315 9.86 -0.98 -10.01
CA ALA A 315 10.61 0.26 -10.24
C ALA A 315 11.28 0.78 -8.96
N LEU A 316 10.62 0.64 -7.80
CA LEU A 316 11.19 0.99 -6.50
C LEU A 316 12.24 -0.04 -6.05
N SER A 317 12.01 -1.33 -6.24
CA SER A 317 13.02 -2.37 -5.95
C SER A 317 14.29 -2.18 -6.79
N ASP A 318 14.16 -1.86 -8.07
CA ASP A 318 15.28 -1.66 -9.00
C ASP A 318 16.14 -0.43 -8.64
N GLU A 319 15.57 0.57 -7.95
CA GLU A 319 16.33 1.71 -7.39
C GLU A 319 17.32 1.27 -6.30
N PHE A 320 17.01 0.16 -5.62
CA PHE A 320 17.90 -0.53 -4.67
C PHE A 320 18.62 -1.71 -5.33
N GLU A 321 18.78 -1.72 -6.65
CA GLU A 321 19.47 -2.77 -7.40
C GLU A 321 18.86 -4.18 -7.21
N GLY A 322 17.58 -4.24 -6.83
CA GLY A 322 16.90 -5.49 -6.49
C GLY A 322 17.18 -6.01 -5.08
N ASP A 323 17.89 -5.25 -4.24
CA ASP A 323 18.11 -5.57 -2.83
C ASP A 323 16.86 -5.23 -2.01
N HIS A 324 16.02 -6.25 -1.81
CA HIS A 324 14.79 -6.15 -1.02
C HIS A 324 15.05 -5.81 0.45
N ALA A 325 16.16 -6.26 1.04
CA ALA A 325 16.50 -5.96 2.43
C ALA A 325 16.89 -4.48 2.59
N ALA A 326 17.62 -3.92 1.62
CA ALA A 326 17.93 -2.49 1.59
C ALA A 326 16.66 -1.62 1.44
N LEU A 327 15.73 -2.04 0.58
CA LEU A 327 14.42 -1.39 0.44
C LEU A 327 13.64 -1.42 1.76
N VAL A 328 13.54 -2.59 2.40
CA VAL A 328 12.84 -2.75 3.68
C VAL A 328 13.47 -1.91 4.79
N SER A 329 14.80 -1.86 4.85
CA SER A 329 15.53 -0.99 5.79
C SER A 329 15.16 0.49 5.57
N ALA A 330 15.11 0.94 4.31
CA ALA A 330 14.72 2.31 3.97
C ALA A 330 13.25 2.62 4.33
N LEU A 331 12.34 1.68 4.09
CA LEU A 331 10.93 1.81 4.49
C LEU A 331 10.75 1.78 6.02
N SER A 332 11.51 0.95 6.71
CA SER A 332 11.49 0.86 8.18
C SER A 332 11.96 2.15 8.84
N ALA A 333 12.90 2.87 8.21
CA ALA A 333 13.41 4.14 8.71
C ALA A 333 12.40 5.29 8.61
N LEU A 334 11.36 5.17 7.78
CA LEU A 334 10.27 6.15 7.75
C LEU A 334 9.46 6.09 9.06
N PRO A 335 9.03 7.24 9.61
CA PRO A 335 8.11 7.25 10.73
C PRO A 335 6.75 6.69 10.31
N ASP A 336 5.94 6.28 11.27
CA ASP A 336 4.55 5.92 10.99
C ASP A 336 3.75 7.17 10.61
N SER A 337 2.95 7.05 9.56
CA SER A 337 2.11 8.10 8.99
C SER A 337 1.12 8.68 9.99
N PHE A 338 0.83 7.99 11.10
CA PHE A 338 0.12 8.56 12.23
C PHE A 338 0.79 8.14 13.53
N VAL A 339 0.97 9.10 14.43
CA VAL A 339 1.42 8.84 15.80
C VAL A 339 0.36 9.37 16.75
N ALA A 340 -0.14 8.50 17.62
CA ALA A 340 -1.25 8.83 18.51
C ALA A 340 -0.95 10.01 19.44
N GLY A 341 0.30 10.19 19.88
CA GLY A 341 0.77 11.30 20.70
C GLY A 341 -0.03 11.51 22.00
N TYR A 342 0.23 10.71 23.04
CA TYR A 342 -0.42 10.86 24.34
C TYR A 342 0.18 12.03 25.13
N LEU A 343 -0.65 12.83 25.82
CA LEU A 343 -0.21 13.95 26.66
C LEU A 343 0.56 13.48 27.90
N SER A 344 0.17 12.34 28.46
CA SER A 344 0.87 11.69 29.57
C SER A 344 1.66 10.48 29.08
N ASP A 345 2.94 10.71 28.78
CA ASP A 345 3.87 9.72 28.23
C ASP A 345 5.12 9.47 29.11
N LYS A 346 4.92 9.45 30.43
CA LYS A 346 6.01 9.25 31.40
C LYS A 346 6.44 7.79 31.46
N GLU A 347 7.74 7.52 31.28
CA GLU A 347 8.29 6.17 31.48
C GLU A 347 8.17 5.69 32.94
N LYS A 348 7.94 4.38 33.15
CA LYS A 348 7.81 3.73 34.48
C LYS A 348 6.73 4.35 35.38
N TYR A 349 5.81 5.07 34.77
CA TYR A 349 4.65 5.66 35.41
C TYR A 349 3.49 4.66 35.41
N GLY A 350 2.62 4.74 36.41
CA GLY A 350 1.45 3.91 36.52
C GLY A 350 0.28 4.70 37.09
N ILE A 351 -0.91 4.45 36.56
CA ILE A 351 -2.18 4.99 37.05
C ILE A 351 -3.07 3.81 37.42
N THR A 352 -3.49 3.70 38.68
CA THR A 352 -4.38 2.64 39.14
C THR A 352 -5.76 3.23 39.42
N LEU A 353 -6.75 2.74 38.67
CA LEU A 353 -8.14 3.18 38.73
C LEU A 353 -8.94 2.26 39.66
N PRO A 354 -9.54 2.79 40.75
CA PRO A 354 -10.40 2.02 41.62
C PRO A 354 -11.77 1.72 41.01
N ILE A 355 -12.31 0.52 41.19
CA ILE A 355 -13.68 0.24 40.74
C ILE A 355 -14.71 0.99 41.61
N ASN A 356 -14.43 1.13 42.91
CA ASN A 356 -15.30 1.87 43.82
C ASN A 356 -15.01 3.38 43.73
N PRO A 357 -16.01 4.23 43.41
CA PRO A 357 -15.83 5.68 43.29
C PRO A 357 -15.42 6.37 44.60
N GLY A 358 -15.58 5.71 45.76
CA GLY A 358 -15.12 6.24 47.05
C GLY A 358 -13.62 6.07 47.34
N LYS A 359 -12.88 5.36 46.48
CA LYS A 359 -11.42 5.20 46.59
C LYS A 359 -10.73 6.20 45.65
N GLN A 360 -9.54 6.66 46.04
CA GLN A 360 -8.76 7.60 45.23
C GLN A 360 -8.01 6.90 44.09
N VAL A 361 -7.85 7.61 42.96
CA VAL A 361 -6.93 7.20 41.89
C VAL A 361 -5.51 7.32 42.39
N LEU A 362 -4.68 6.30 42.13
CA LEU A 362 -3.25 6.35 42.46
C LEU A 362 -2.45 6.57 41.20
N ALA A 363 -1.56 7.55 41.18
CA ALA A 363 -0.68 7.82 40.05
C ALA A 363 0.75 8.14 40.49
N GLY A 364 1.74 7.77 39.68
CA GLY A 364 3.13 8.04 39.98
C GLY A 364 4.08 7.01 39.40
N VAL A 365 5.35 7.07 39.83
CA VAL A 365 6.32 6.00 39.56
C VAL A 365 5.83 4.73 40.25
N LEU A 366 5.88 3.60 39.53
CA LEU A 366 5.42 2.32 40.05
C LEU A 366 6.06 1.99 41.41
N GLY A 367 5.24 1.87 42.46
CA GLY A 367 5.64 1.55 43.84
C GLY A 367 5.77 2.77 44.75
N LYS A 368 5.62 3.97 44.19
CA LYS A 368 5.61 5.26 44.90
C LYS A 368 4.44 6.13 44.45
N GLU A 369 3.35 5.48 44.02
CA GLU A 369 2.15 6.18 43.58
C GLU A 369 1.53 6.97 44.73
N LYS A 370 0.98 8.13 44.39
CA LYS A 370 0.26 8.99 45.32
C LYS A 370 -1.20 9.10 44.91
N PRO A 371 -2.12 9.29 45.87
CA PRO A 371 -3.49 9.63 45.54
C PRO A 371 -3.57 10.92 44.74
N LEU A 372 -4.34 10.90 43.66
CA LEU A 372 -4.74 12.08 42.92
C LEU A 372 -5.95 12.72 43.59
N ASP A 373 -5.91 14.03 43.71
CA ASP A 373 -7.03 14.83 44.18
C ASP A 373 -7.97 15.13 43.01
N LEU A 374 -8.89 14.19 42.76
CA LEU A 374 -9.89 14.27 41.70
C LEU A 374 -11.29 14.26 42.32
N ALA A 375 -12.02 15.37 42.16
CA ALA A 375 -13.39 15.54 42.65
C ALA A 375 -14.41 15.08 41.60
N LEU A 376 -14.32 13.81 41.19
CA LEU A 376 -15.24 13.23 40.21
C LEU A 376 -16.50 12.70 40.91
N ASN A 377 -17.67 13.00 40.34
CA ASN A 377 -18.90 12.38 40.80
C ASN A 377 -18.97 10.90 40.34
N SER A 378 -19.89 10.11 40.91
CA SER A 378 -19.99 8.69 40.58
C SER A 378 -20.29 8.41 39.10
N TYR A 379 -21.00 9.31 38.41
CA TYR A 379 -21.31 9.18 36.99
C TYR A 379 -20.08 9.47 36.11
N GLN A 380 -19.38 10.58 36.34
CA GLN A 380 -18.10 10.92 35.72
C GLN A 380 -17.06 9.81 35.90
N TRP A 381 -17.03 9.20 37.08
CA TRP A 381 -16.14 8.07 37.36
C TRP A 381 -16.37 6.90 36.41
N THR A 382 -17.64 6.61 36.08
CA THR A 382 -17.94 5.53 35.14
C THR A 382 -17.50 5.84 33.71
N PHE A 383 -17.42 7.11 33.29
CA PHE A 383 -16.80 7.47 32.00
C PHE A 383 -15.29 7.23 32.01
N VAL A 384 -14.58 7.64 33.07
CA VAL A 384 -13.15 7.38 33.22
C VAL A 384 -12.85 5.89 33.11
N LEU A 385 -13.62 5.05 33.82
CA LEU A 385 -13.48 3.60 33.75
C LEU A 385 -13.74 3.04 32.34
N ALA A 386 -14.75 3.57 31.63
CA ALA A 386 -15.05 3.16 30.26
C ALA A 386 -13.91 3.52 29.29
N LEU A 387 -13.45 4.77 29.33
CA LEU A 387 -12.37 5.26 28.48
C LEU A 387 -11.07 4.50 28.76
N ALA A 388 -10.78 4.21 30.03
CA ALA A 388 -9.63 3.42 30.41
C ALA A 388 -9.73 1.97 29.91
N ALA A 389 -10.91 1.36 30.01
CA ALA A 389 -11.15 0.02 29.50
C ALA A 389 -10.94 -0.03 27.97
N HIS A 390 -11.49 0.95 27.24
CA HIS A 390 -11.31 1.08 25.80
C HIS A 390 -9.85 1.32 25.42
N LEU A 391 -9.17 2.26 26.09
CA LEU A 391 -7.74 2.54 25.90
C LEU A 391 -6.87 1.28 26.11
N ARG A 392 -7.27 0.40 27.03
CA ARG A 392 -6.64 -0.88 27.31
C ARG A 392 -7.01 -2.00 26.33
N GLY A 393 -7.88 -1.73 25.36
CA GLY A 393 -8.35 -2.69 24.36
C GLY A 393 -9.33 -3.72 24.92
N PHE A 394 -10.09 -3.38 25.97
CA PHE A 394 -11.09 -4.29 26.53
C PHE A 394 -12.33 -4.36 25.62
N GLU A 395 -12.84 -5.57 25.42
CA GLU A 395 -14.08 -5.80 24.65
C GLU A 395 -15.31 -5.32 25.43
N PHE A 396 -16.20 -4.62 24.75
CA PHE A 396 -17.51 -4.21 25.28
C PHE A 396 -18.57 -5.22 24.84
N ALA A 397 -19.33 -5.77 25.80
CA ALA A 397 -20.47 -6.65 25.53
C ALA A 397 -21.70 -5.87 25.03
N SER A 398 -21.82 -4.61 25.45
CA SER A 398 -22.78 -3.64 24.96
C SER A 398 -22.14 -2.26 24.95
N LEU A 399 -22.51 -1.44 23.98
CA LEU A 399 -22.05 -0.07 23.82
C LEU A 399 -23.27 0.83 23.60
N GLU A 400 -23.20 2.04 24.14
CA GLU A 400 -24.18 3.09 23.87
C GLU A 400 -24.31 3.33 22.35
N SER A 401 -25.54 3.37 21.85
CA SER A 401 -25.83 3.41 20.40
C SER A 401 -25.23 4.61 19.65
N ASN A 402 -24.92 5.69 20.37
CA ASN A 402 -24.37 6.93 19.82
C ASN A 402 -22.85 7.06 19.99
N VAL A 403 -22.17 5.96 20.35
CA VAL A 403 -20.72 5.91 20.58
C VAL A 403 -20.08 4.98 19.57
N VAL A 404 -19.00 5.44 18.96
CA VAL A 404 -18.13 4.63 18.10
C VAL A 404 -16.76 4.55 18.74
N LEU A 405 -16.23 3.34 18.85
CA LEU A 405 -14.90 3.07 19.39
C LEU A 405 -13.87 3.15 18.26
N HIS A 406 -12.84 3.95 18.47
CA HIS A 406 -11.74 4.14 17.53
C HIS A 406 -10.40 3.68 18.13
N PRO A 407 -9.37 3.40 17.30
CA PRO A 407 -8.05 3.04 17.79
C PRO A 407 -7.43 4.09 18.73
N HIS A 408 -6.39 3.68 19.48
CA HIS A 408 -5.66 4.54 20.43
C HIS A 408 -6.52 5.18 21.53
N GLY A 409 -7.61 4.50 21.91
CA GLY A 409 -8.49 4.91 23.02
C GLY A 409 -9.44 6.05 22.69
N TRP A 410 -9.52 6.47 21.42
CA TRP A 410 -10.52 7.46 20.98
C TRP A 410 -11.91 6.86 20.98
N ILE A 411 -12.86 7.64 21.46
CA ILE A 411 -14.29 7.42 21.22
C ILE A 411 -14.82 8.61 20.43
N GLU A 412 -15.80 8.34 19.60
CA GLU A 412 -16.56 9.35 18.89
C GLU A 412 -18.00 9.33 19.36
N VAL A 413 -18.55 10.51 19.65
CA VAL A 413 -19.89 10.67 20.17
C VAL A 413 -20.69 11.57 19.24
N ASN A 414 -21.89 11.11 18.83
CA ASN A 414 -22.80 11.89 18.00
C ASN A 414 -23.21 13.19 18.70
N GLU A 415 -23.42 14.26 17.93
CA GLU A 415 -23.84 15.57 18.42
C GLU A 415 -25.11 15.55 19.27
N GLN A 416 -26.03 14.63 18.99
CA GLN A 416 -27.32 14.49 19.67
C GLN A 416 -27.24 13.62 20.94
N SER A 417 -26.06 13.09 21.24
CA SER A 417 -25.89 12.16 22.35
C SER A 417 -25.96 12.87 23.70
N PRO A 418 -26.76 12.37 24.67
CA PRO A 418 -26.92 13.02 25.97
C PRO A 418 -25.64 12.98 26.83
N ILE A 419 -24.69 12.09 26.51
CA ILE A 419 -23.41 11.98 27.25
C ILE A 419 -22.36 13.02 26.81
N ARG A 420 -22.60 13.73 25.71
CA ARG A 420 -21.61 14.60 25.07
C ARG A 420 -21.21 15.78 25.98
N SER A 421 -22.19 16.45 26.59
CA SER A 421 -21.92 17.57 27.51
C SER A 421 -21.06 17.14 28.69
N GLU A 422 -21.36 15.99 29.28
CA GLU A 422 -20.59 15.44 30.40
C GLU A 422 -19.14 15.12 30.00
N LEU A 423 -18.91 14.58 28.80
CA LEU A 423 -17.55 14.32 28.29
C LEU A 423 -16.76 15.59 28.00
N ILE A 424 -17.43 16.67 27.54
CA ILE A 424 -16.79 17.99 27.34
C ILE A 424 -16.35 18.56 28.69
N GLU A 425 -17.24 18.55 29.69
CA GLU A 425 -16.93 19.02 31.04
C GLU A 425 -15.82 18.19 31.67
N LEU A 426 -15.89 16.87 31.55
CA LEU A 426 -14.87 15.95 32.07
C LEU A 426 -13.51 16.17 31.38
N ALA A 427 -13.48 16.38 30.07
CA ALA A 427 -12.25 16.69 29.34
C ALA A 427 -11.64 18.03 29.77
N HIS A 428 -12.47 19.06 30.00
CA HIS A 428 -12.00 20.34 30.52
C HIS A 428 -11.40 20.19 31.91
N TYR A 429 -12.07 19.45 32.79
CA TYR A 429 -11.61 19.20 34.16
C TYR A 429 -10.31 18.40 34.19
N LEU A 430 -10.20 17.35 33.38
CA LEU A 430 -9.07 16.42 33.39
C LEU A 430 -7.90 16.87 32.51
N GLY A 431 -8.08 17.82 31.59
CA GLY A 431 -7.08 18.18 30.57
C GLY A 431 -5.72 18.64 31.09
N SER A 432 -5.64 19.14 32.33
CA SER A 432 -4.39 19.54 33.00
C SER A 432 -3.96 18.58 34.13
N SER A 433 -4.67 17.47 34.32
CA SER A 433 -4.40 16.50 35.39
C SER A 433 -3.43 15.40 34.94
N GLU A 434 -2.94 14.58 35.88
CA GLU A 434 -2.15 13.38 35.53
C GLU A 434 -3.00 12.30 34.84
N LEU A 435 -4.33 12.37 34.98
CA LEU A 435 -5.31 11.58 34.26
C LEU A 435 -5.82 12.36 33.03
N ALA A 436 -4.90 12.86 32.21
CA ALA A 436 -5.21 13.77 31.11
C ALA A 436 -6.25 13.19 30.16
N MET A 437 -7.24 14.00 29.80
CA MET A 437 -8.27 13.68 28.81
C MET A 437 -8.20 14.69 27.68
N GLU A 438 -8.28 14.21 26.45
CA GLU A 438 -8.36 15.06 25.27
C GLU A 438 -9.78 15.13 24.73
N ASN A 439 -10.11 16.29 24.19
CA ASN A 439 -11.32 16.56 23.43
C ASN A 439 -10.91 17.20 22.08
N ARG A 440 -11.43 16.67 20.98
CA ARG A 440 -11.31 17.28 19.64
C ARG A 440 -12.70 17.53 19.06
N ARG A 441 -12.94 18.81 18.74
CA ARG A 441 -14.19 19.32 18.12
C ARG A 441 -15.47 18.89 18.87
N ASP A 442 -15.36 18.72 20.19
CA ASP A 442 -16.45 18.28 21.05
C ASP A 442 -17.08 16.94 20.62
N ARG A 443 -16.38 16.15 19.81
CA ARG A 443 -16.89 14.91 19.19
C ARG A 443 -16.03 13.71 19.51
N LEU A 444 -14.70 13.90 19.52
CA LEU A 444 -13.74 12.85 19.81
C LEU A 444 -13.15 13.05 21.20
N PHE A 445 -13.14 11.99 22.00
CA PHE A 445 -12.65 12.02 23.37
C PHE A 445 -11.73 10.82 23.64
N ARG A 446 -10.68 11.01 24.44
CA ARG A 446 -9.89 9.89 24.99
C ARG A 446 -9.22 10.25 26.29
N LEU A 447 -8.89 9.24 27.09
CA LEU A 447 -7.81 9.38 28.06
C LEU A 447 -6.48 9.41 27.30
N SER A 448 -5.75 10.52 27.44
CA SER A 448 -4.52 10.78 26.72
C SER A 448 -3.31 10.27 27.51
N ILE A 449 -3.30 8.96 27.69
CA ILE A 449 -2.36 8.25 28.55
C ILE A 449 -1.92 7.00 27.83
N ARG A 450 -0.64 6.65 28.00
CA ARG A 450 -0.07 5.41 27.48
C ARG A 450 -0.83 4.18 28.02
N PRO A 451 -1.42 3.32 27.16
CA PRO A 451 -2.27 2.19 27.59
C PRO A 451 -1.62 1.26 28.61
N GLU A 452 -0.35 0.89 28.42
CA GLU A 452 0.37 -0.05 29.28
C GLU A 452 0.63 0.48 30.71
N THR A 453 0.38 1.76 30.96
CA THR A 453 0.52 2.39 32.28
C THR A 453 -0.79 2.47 33.07
N VAL A 454 -1.92 2.14 32.45
CA VAL A 454 -3.25 2.23 33.09
C VAL A 454 -3.62 0.88 33.68
N PHE A 455 -3.84 0.81 34.98
CA PHE A 455 -4.18 -0.41 35.72
C PHE A 455 -5.53 -0.24 36.41
N PHE A 456 -6.18 -1.35 36.72
CA PHE A 456 -7.38 -1.38 37.54
C PHE A 456 -7.06 -1.95 38.93
N SER A 457 -7.84 -1.56 39.93
CA SER A 457 -7.67 -2.04 41.30
C SER A 457 -7.90 -3.54 41.44
N ASP A 458 -7.25 -4.13 42.45
CA ASP A 458 -7.17 -5.58 42.64
C ASP A 458 -8.54 -6.26 42.82
N ASP A 459 -9.51 -5.55 43.40
CA ASP A 459 -10.90 -6.01 43.60
C ASP A 459 -11.65 -6.28 42.28
N PHE A 460 -11.14 -5.79 41.15
CA PHE A 460 -11.65 -6.09 39.82
C PHE A 460 -11.25 -7.47 39.29
N PHE A 461 -10.27 -8.11 39.93
CA PHE A 461 -9.67 -9.35 39.43
C PHE A 461 -9.96 -10.54 40.36
N SER A 462 -9.76 -11.73 39.81
CA SER A 462 -9.84 -12.99 40.53
C SER A 462 -8.71 -13.91 40.10
N PHE A 463 -8.17 -14.68 41.05
CA PHE A 463 -7.21 -15.74 40.79
C PHE A 463 -7.76 -17.06 41.28
N SER A 464 -7.67 -18.10 40.44
CA SER A 464 -8.05 -19.45 40.85
C SER A 464 -7.14 -20.51 40.24
N VAL A 465 -7.01 -21.63 40.93
CA VAL A 465 -6.26 -22.81 40.50
C VAL A 465 -7.23 -23.96 40.33
N ALA A 466 -7.09 -24.75 39.26
CA ALA A 466 -7.98 -25.88 39.02
C ALA A 466 -7.96 -26.87 40.20
N SER A 467 -9.12 -27.12 40.82
CA SER A 467 -9.27 -28.15 41.86
C SER A 467 -9.61 -29.47 41.19
N ASN A 468 -8.58 -30.22 40.81
CA ASN A 468 -8.50 -31.67 40.69
C ASN A 468 -7.40 -32.01 39.69
N ASP A 469 -6.23 -32.36 40.20
CA ASP A 469 -5.71 -33.68 39.86
C ASP A 469 -4.75 -34.17 40.98
N PRO A 470 -5.21 -35.11 41.84
CA PRO A 470 -4.32 -35.85 42.73
C PRO A 470 -3.30 -36.73 41.98
N ASP A 471 -3.52 -37.01 40.68
CA ASP A 471 -2.80 -38.01 39.87
C ASP A 471 -2.26 -37.51 38.50
N CYS A 472 -2.28 -36.20 38.16
CA CYS A 472 -1.75 -35.73 36.87
C CYS A 472 -0.22 -35.74 36.84
N LYS A 473 0.31 -36.32 35.76
CA LYS A 473 1.72 -36.55 35.50
C LYS A 473 2.54 -35.25 35.41
N GLU A 474 3.51 -35.17 36.31
CA GLU A 474 4.73 -34.35 36.39
C GLU A 474 4.82 -32.86 35.98
N ASN A 475 4.12 -32.28 34.99
CA ASN A 475 4.67 -31.03 34.39
C ASN A 475 3.84 -29.73 34.34
N GLY A 476 2.57 -29.66 34.77
CA GLY A 476 1.84 -28.37 34.75
C GLY A 476 0.57 -28.28 35.60
N VAL A 477 0.35 -27.13 36.24
CA VAL A 477 -0.86 -26.75 36.97
C VAL A 477 -1.52 -25.58 36.25
N ALA A 478 -2.82 -25.73 35.97
CA ALA A 478 -3.61 -24.69 35.34
C ALA A 478 -4.03 -23.62 36.35
N VAL A 479 -3.74 -22.35 36.03
CA VAL A 479 -4.21 -21.19 36.79
C VAL A 479 -5.03 -20.27 35.90
N PHE A 480 -6.05 -19.67 36.49
CA PHE A 480 -6.97 -18.77 35.81
C PHE A 480 -6.91 -17.40 36.46
N VAL A 481 -6.61 -16.38 35.65
CA VAL A 481 -6.67 -14.98 36.07
C VAL A 481 -7.85 -14.35 35.34
N GLY A 482 -8.82 -13.90 36.12
CA GLY A 482 -10.08 -13.33 35.64
C GLY A 482 -10.15 -11.85 35.92
N ARG A 483 -10.69 -11.10 34.96
CA ARG A 483 -11.19 -9.74 35.09
C ARG A 483 -12.72 -9.81 35.05
N LYS A 484 -13.39 -9.17 36.01
CA LYS A 484 -14.85 -9.10 36.08
C LYS A 484 -15.41 -8.23 34.95
N ASP A 485 -16.71 -8.34 34.70
CA ASP A 485 -17.43 -7.38 33.89
C ASP A 485 -17.51 -6.03 34.62
N LEU A 486 -17.66 -4.95 33.85
CA LEU A 486 -17.70 -3.60 34.39
C LEU A 486 -18.81 -2.81 33.71
N VAL A 487 -19.81 -2.41 34.49
CA VAL A 487 -20.87 -1.51 34.04
C VAL A 487 -20.32 -0.08 34.06
N THR A 488 -20.44 0.61 32.93
CA THR A 488 -19.92 1.97 32.75
C THR A 488 -20.93 2.86 32.04
N ALA A 489 -20.66 4.16 31.96
CA ALA A 489 -21.53 5.10 31.24
C ALA A 489 -21.50 4.93 29.71
N LEU A 490 -20.52 4.20 29.14
CA LEU A 490 -20.50 3.89 27.70
C LEU A 490 -21.10 2.52 27.39
N GLY A 491 -21.41 1.70 28.40
CA GLY A 491 -21.90 0.34 28.23
C GLY A 491 -21.23 -0.64 29.19
N VAL A 492 -21.32 -1.94 28.88
CA VAL A 492 -20.80 -3.02 29.74
C VAL A 492 -19.54 -3.60 29.15
N VAL A 493 -18.42 -3.44 29.85
CA VAL A 493 -17.17 -4.12 29.50
C VAL A 493 -17.29 -5.60 29.85
N LYS A 494 -17.00 -6.47 28.89
CA LYS A 494 -17.11 -7.91 29.04
C LYS A 494 -16.08 -8.43 30.04
N ASN A 495 -16.44 -9.44 30.82
CA ASN A 495 -15.48 -10.18 31.64
C ASN A 495 -14.45 -10.90 30.74
N LYS A 496 -13.28 -11.23 31.29
CA LYS A 496 -12.27 -12.00 30.56
C LYS A 496 -11.49 -12.88 31.52
N THR A 497 -11.34 -14.16 31.19
CA THR A 497 -10.50 -15.08 31.95
C THR A 497 -9.45 -15.68 31.05
N GLU A 498 -8.20 -15.57 31.46
CA GLU A 498 -7.05 -16.18 30.78
C GLU A 498 -6.57 -17.40 31.56
N ARG A 499 -6.23 -18.46 30.83
CA ARG A 499 -5.63 -19.68 31.38
C ARG A 499 -4.13 -19.67 31.13
N PHE A 500 -3.38 -19.94 32.18
CA PHE A 500 -1.93 -20.11 32.16
C PHE A 500 -1.56 -21.46 32.74
N GLU A 501 -0.41 -21.99 32.31
CA GLU A 501 0.17 -23.21 32.86
C GLU A 501 1.44 -22.85 33.62
N ILE A 502 1.48 -23.24 34.89
CA ILE A 502 2.63 -23.00 35.77
C ILE A 502 3.10 -24.30 36.41
N SER A 503 4.36 -24.36 36.84
CA SER A 503 4.84 -25.55 37.54
C SER A 503 4.12 -25.76 38.88
N ARG A 504 3.98 -27.01 39.32
CA ARG A 504 3.37 -27.36 40.61
C ARG A 504 4.10 -26.70 41.79
N SER A 505 5.43 -26.69 41.74
CA SER A 505 6.28 -26.03 42.75
C SER A 505 6.05 -24.53 42.79
N PHE A 506 5.78 -23.89 41.65
CA PHE A 506 5.44 -22.47 41.63
C PHE A 506 4.02 -22.21 42.14
N ALA A 507 3.03 -23.02 41.77
CA ALA A 507 1.66 -22.92 42.28
C ALA A 507 1.59 -23.06 43.81
N GLN A 508 2.38 -23.99 44.39
CA GLN A 508 2.51 -24.17 45.84
C GLN A 508 3.14 -22.96 46.51
N ARG A 509 4.23 -22.42 45.96
CA ARG A 509 4.86 -21.19 46.49
C ARG A 509 3.92 -19.99 46.44
N LEU A 510 3.12 -19.84 45.38
CA LEU A 510 2.08 -18.81 45.32
C LEU A 510 1.01 -19.01 46.41
N LYS A 511 0.62 -20.25 46.70
CA LYS A 511 -0.32 -20.56 47.80
C LYS A 511 0.27 -20.20 49.15
N THR A 512 1.53 -20.53 49.39
CA THR A 512 2.26 -20.14 50.62
C THR A 512 2.30 -18.62 50.75
N LEU A 513 2.63 -17.91 49.67
CA LEU A 513 2.66 -16.45 49.63
C LEU A 513 1.27 -15.81 49.87
N ALA A 514 0.19 -16.46 49.44
CA ALA A 514 -1.17 -15.98 49.63
C ALA A 514 -1.71 -16.18 51.05
N ASN A 515 -1.14 -17.13 51.81
CA ASN A 515 -1.60 -17.50 53.14
C ASN A 515 -0.76 -16.88 54.27
N GLY A 516 0.30 -16.15 53.96
CA GLY A 516 1.23 -15.62 54.96
C GLY A 516 1.73 -14.22 54.63
N ASP A 517 2.27 -13.55 55.65
CA ASP A 517 2.95 -12.27 55.52
C ASP A 517 4.46 -12.50 55.51
N PHE A 518 5.13 -12.09 54.45
CA PHE A 518 6.57 -12.30 54.27
C PHE A 518 7.31 -10.97 54.26
N SER A 519 8.52 -10.94 54.82
CA SER A 519 9.42 -9.78 54.67
C SER A 519 10.15 -9.83 53.33
N ILE A 520 10.60 -8.68 52.83
CA ILE A 520 11.54 -8.58 51.69
C ILE A 520 12.87 -9.32 51.90
N HIS A 521 13.22 -9.68 53.13
CA HIS A 521 14.40 -10.48 53.43
C HIS A 521 14.14 -12.00 53.42
N ASP A 522 12.88 -12.41 53.26
CA ASP A 522 12.53 -13.81 53.10
C ASP A 522 13.02 -14.29 51.73
N LYS A 523 13.95 -15.25 51.75
CA LYS A 523 14.60 -15.78 50.54
C LYS A 523 13.61 -16.51 49.64
N GLU A 524 12.62 -17.19 50.21
CA GLU A 524 11.65 -17.98 49.45
C GLU A 524 10.59 -17.08 48.81
N ALA A 525 10.09 -16.09 49.55
CA ALA A 525 9.17 -15.08 49.01
C ALA A 525 9.83 -14.25 47.89
N SER A 526 11.07 -13.81 48.10
CA SER A 526 11.84 -13.06 47.08
C SER A 526 12.11 -13.91 45.83
N SER A 527 12.49 -15.19 46.01
CA SER A 527 12.68 -16.12 44.89
C SER A 527 11.37 -16.36 44.11
N THR A 528 10.24 -16.42 44.81
CA THR A 528 8.91 -16.59 44.20
C THR A 528 8.53 -15.38 43.37
N GLU A 529 8.77 -14.17 43.88
CA GLU A 529 8.57 -12.92 43.15
C GLU A 529 9.45 -12.84 41.89
N ASP A 530 10.73 -13.20 41.99
CA ASP A 530 11.64 -13.22 40.86
C ASP A 530 11.19 -14.21 39.77
N ASN A 531 10.72 -15.39 40.17
CA ASN A 531 10.18 -16.36 39.24
C ASN A 531 8.91 -15.82 38.54
N TYR A 532 8.01 -15.18 39.29
CA TYR A 532 6.82 -14.51 38.73
C TYR A 532 7.19 -13.44 37.70
N LYS A 533 8.14 -12.55 38.03
CA LYS A 533 8.61 -11.47 37.14
C LYS A 533 9.29 -11.98 35.87
N LYS A 534 9.84 -13.21 35.88
CA LYS A 534 10.48 -13.84 34.72
C LYS A 534 9.52 -14.72 33.89
N SER A 535 8.39 -15.13 34.46
CA SER A 535 7.41 -16.03 33.83
C SER A 535 6.07 -15.32 33.60
N LEU A 536 5.06 -15.60 34.42
CA LEU A 536 3.67 -15.17 34.25
C LEU A 536 3.51 -13.66 34.04
N HIS A 537 4.32 -12.82 34.71
CA HIS A 537 4.22 -11.37 34.54
C HIS A 537 4.64 -10.88 33.14
N LYS A 538 5.48 -11.64 32.43
CA LYS A 538 5.95 -11.28 31.08
C LYS A 538 4.99 -11.70 29.98
N GLU A 539 4.05 -12.61 30.26
CA GLU A 539 3.04 -13.08 29.32
C GLU A 539 2.18 -11.90 28.81
N PRO A 540 2.13 -11.64 27.49
CA PRO A 540 1.31 -10.57 26.93
C PRO A 540 -0.17 -10.69 27.32
N ARG A 541 -0.70 -11.92 27.37
CA ARG A 541 -2.08 -12.20 27.79
C ARG A 541 -2.35 -11.81 29.25
N PHE A 542 -1.38 -11.96 30.14
CA PHE A 542 -1.50 -11.50 31.53
C PHE A 542 -1.51 -9.98 31.60
N LYS A 543 -0.55 -9.32 30.93
CA LYS A 543 -0.48 -7.85 30.90
C LYS A 543 -1.75 -7.24 30.33
N ALA A 544 -2.32 -7.85 29.29
CA ALA A 544 -3.55 -7.41 28.64
C ALA A 544 -4.78 -7.40 29.56
N LEU A 545 -4.77 -8.10 30.71
CA LEU A 545 -5.88 -8.04 31.67
C LEU A 545 -5.99 -6.70 32.40
N GLY A 546 -4.92 -5.91 32.50
CA GLY A 546 -4.93 -4.63 33.21
C GLY A 546 -4.70 -4.72 34.71
N LEU A 547 -4.35 -5.90 35.21
CA LEU A 547 -3.83 -6.07 36.56
C LEU A 547 -2.36 -5.66 36.58
N ARG A 548 -1.99 -4.80 37.54
CA ARG A 548 -0.59 -4.35 37.69
C ARG A 548 0.36 -5.48 38.00
N ASN A 549 0.07 -6.22 39.07
CA ASN A 549 0.89 -7.33 39.57
C ASN A 549 0.10 -8.23 40.50
N LEU A 550 0.37 -9.55 40.45
CA LEU A 550 -0.13 -10.52 41.43
C LEU A 550 0.69 -10.54 42.73
N ILE A 551 1.99 -10.24 42.65
CA ILE A 551 2.90 -10.17 43.79
C ILE A 551 3.40 -8.73 43.92
N ARG A 552 3.28 -8.14 45.11
CA ARG A 552 3.74 -6.77 45.39
C ARG A 552 4.66 -6.71 46.60
N GLN A 553 5.61 -5.79 46.51
CA GLN A 553 6.39 -5.31 47.64
C GLN A 553 5.72 -4.04 48.18
N ASP A 554 5.20 -4.09 49.40
CA ASP A 554 4.61 -2.93 50.06
C ASP A 554 5.45 -2.60 51.29
N GLY A 555 6.36 -1.63 51.15
CA GLY A 555 7.32 -1.28 52.19
C GLY A 555 8.31 -2.42 52.47
N ALA A 556 8.21 -3.03 53.66
CA ALA A 556 9.10 -4.10 54.10
C ALA A 556 8.55 -5.52 53.86
N GLY A 557 7.36 -5.66 53.25
CA GLY A 557 6.69 -6.95 53.03
C GLY A 557 6.51 -7.34 51.56
N ILE A 558 6.43 -8.64 51.28
CA ILE A 558 6.04 -9.25 50.01
C ILE A 558 4.69 -9.95 50.21
N ARG A 559 3.71 -9.67 49.34
CA ARG A 559 2.38 -10.30 49.41
C ARG A 559 1.81 -10.68 48.06
N PHE A 560 0.95 -11.69 48.07
CA PHE A 560 0.03 -12.01 46.97
C PHE A 560 -1.24 -11.15 47.10
N VAL A 561 -1.63 -10.41 46.05
CA VAL A 561 -2.66 -9.36 46.18
C VAL A 561 -4.09 -9.81 45.92
N LEU A 562 -4.30 -10.99 45.35
CA LEU A 562 -5.63 -11.54 45.07
C LEU A 562 -5.95 -12.72 46.00
N PRO A 563 -7.23 -13.01 46.28
CA PRO A 563 -7.60 -14.25 46.97
C PRO A 563 -7.12 -15.48 46.18
N TYR A 564 -6.51 -16.44 46.85
CA TYR A 564 -6.10 -17.71 46.24
C TYR A 564 -7.26 -18.71 46.32
N LEU A 565 -7.98 -18.87 45.20
CA LEU A 565 -9.16 -19.73 45.14
C LEU A 565 -8.88 -21.06 44.44
N PHE A 566 -9.64 -22.08 44.81
CA PHE A 566 -9.71 -23.37 44.12
C PHE A 566 -10.98 -23.35 43.26
N LYS A 567 -10.83 -23.64 41.96
CA LYS A 567 -11.93 -23.62 40.98
C LYS A 567 -12.62 -24.97 40.83
#